data_AF-A0A9Q8SVA8-F1
#
_entry.id   AF-A0A9Q8SVA8-F1
#
_cell.length_a   1.000
_cell.length_b   1.000
_cell.length_c   1.000
_cell.angle_alpha   90.00
_cell.angle_beta   90.00
_cell.angle_gamma   90.00
#
_symmetry.space_group_name_H-M   'P 1'
#
loop_
_entity.id
_entity.type
_entity.pdbx_description
1 polymer ?
#
loop_
_entity_poly.entity_id
_entity_poly.type
_entity_poly.pdbx_seq_one_letter_code
_entity_poly.pdbx_strand_id
1 'polypeptide(L)'
;MLSKLSSMLNRRRQLDSLASPFRLPLYGTEDCSLFEPDSVADDFDWANRILVWCAYVVKFCFGANSEGTVETEDPKIRADQWKAIEAFQHNWDTHQPPHFKPLAYQERNPEMGEYFPTVWHANDCQVLALQHIELMRIVLAVHGAKNKRLGIGAQAANQVLEETLRESTRKICGLAISNRKDQPSMVTAGVGVSLCGEYFRDEGEQKAVVSFMDMLETMHAWPTSSVVDALRTAWSTHTKV
;
A
#
# COMPACT_ATOMS: atom_id res chain seq x y z
N MET A 1 11.69 3.20 -8.51
CA MET A 1 10.85 2.42 -7.57
C MET A 1 11.48 1.08 -7.18
N LEU A 2 11.65 0.11 -8.10
CA LEU A 2 12.21 -1.22 -7.79
C LEU A 2 13.68 -1.22 -7.35
N SER A 3 14.54 -0.32 -7.88
CA SER A 3 15.94 -0.25 -7.44
C SER A 3 16.12 0.36 -6.04
N LYS A 4 15.18 1.22 -5.59
CA LYS A 4 15.19 1.84 -4.26
C LYS A 4 14.67 0.87 -3.18
N LEU A 5 13.61 0.12 -3.48
CA LEU A 5 13.18 -1.02 -2.66
C LEU A 5 14.29 -2.08 -2.57
N SER A 6 14.94 -2.40 -3.69
CA SER A 6 16.06 -3.36 -3.75
C SER A 6 17.28 -2.89 -2.95
N SER A 7 17.62 -1.59 -2.96
CA SER A 7 18.73 -1.06 -2.16
C SER A 7 18.43 -1.01 -0.66
N MET A 8 17.19 -0.69 -0.27
CA MET A 8 16.74 -0.74 1.13
C MET A 8 16.67 -2.17 1.67
N LEU A 9 16.21 -3.13 0.84
CA LEU A 9 16.21 -4.56 1.17
C LEU A 9 17.63 -5.16 1.20
N ASN A 10 18.54 -4.69 0.33
CA ASN A 10 19.93 -5.18 0.30
C ASN A 10 20.76 -4.70 1.50
N ARG A 11 20.50 -3.51 2.07
CA ARG A 11 21.15 -3.10 3.33
C ARG A 11 20.71 -3.97 4.51
N ARG A 12 19.48 -4.48 4.49
CA ARG A 12 18.95 -5.39 5.52
C ARG A 12 19.47 -6.83 5.34
N ARG A 13 19.66 -7.29 4.09
CA ARG A 13 20.27 -8.59 3.76
C ARG A 13 21.67 -8.81 4.32
N GLN A 14 22.44 -7.75 4.53
CA GLN A 14 23.79 -7.88 5.11
C GLN A 14 23.79 -8.20 6.62
N LEU A 15 22.64 -8.05 7.29
CA LEU A 15 22.47 -8.37 8.72
C LEU A 15 21.67 -9.67 8.95
N ASP A 16 20.86 -10.11 7.97
CA ASP A 16 19.94 -11.25 8.10
C ASP A 16 20.42 -12.53 7.38
N SER A 17 21.71 -12.88 7.45
CA SER A 17 22.26 -14.08 6.77
C SER A 17 21.82 -15.43 7.38
N LEU A 18 20.78 -15.45 8.24
CA LEU A 18 20.29 -16.65 8.92
C LEU A 18 18.76 -16.85 8.85
N ALA A 19 18.00 -15.96 8.23
CA ALA A 19 16.55 -16.13 8.07
C ALA A 19 16.23 -16.56 6.63
N SER A 20 15.97 -17.86 6.43
CA SER A 20 15.30 -18.30 5.19
C SER A 20 13.90 -17.69 5.18
N PRO A 21 13.50 -16.97 4.10
CA PRO A 21 12.16 -16.41 4.04
C PRO A 21 11.14 -17.54 4.05
N PHE A 22 10.31 -17.60 5.09
CA PHE A 22 9.16 -18.49 5.13
C PHE A 22 8.26 -18.16 3.94
N ARG A 23 8.15 -19.07 2.98
CA ARG A 23 7.18 -18.95 1.89
C ARG A 23 5.86 -19.52 2.38
N LEU A 24 4.86 -18.65 2.53
CA LEU A 24 3.47 -19.12 2.72
C LEU A 24 3.09 -19.98 1.52
N PRO A 25 2.69 -21.24 1.71
CA PRO A 25 2.15 -22.05 0.64
C PRO A 25 0.74 -21.52 0.32
N LEU A 26 0.67 -20.57 -0.61
CA LEU A 26 -0.60 -20.08 -1.15
C LEU A 26 -1.14 -21.15 -2.12
N TYR A 27 -2.12 -21.93 -1.69
CA TYR A 27 -2.76 -23.00 -2.47
C TYR A 27 -3.94 -22.44 -3.27
N GLY A 28 -4.01 -22.72 -4.57
CA GLY A 28 -5.19 -22.41 -5.41
C GLY A 28 -5.55 -20.92 -5.58
N THR A 29 -6.32 -20.61 -6.63
CA THR A 29 -6.93 -19.28 -6.85
C THR A 29 -8.22 -19.08 -6.07
N GLU A 30 -8.85 -20.18 -5.66
CA GLU A 30 -10.19 -20.22 -5.09
C GLU A 30 -10.24 -19.52 -3.72
N ASP A 31 -9.16 -19.64 -2.93
CA ASP A 31 -9.04 -19.03 -1.60
C ASP A 31 -8.97 -17.49 -1.62
N CYS A 32 -8.44 -16.90 -2.70
CA CYS A 32 -8.28 -15.44 -2.82
C CYS A 32 -9.63 -14.72 -3.05
N SER A 33 -10.61 -15.41 -3.62
CA SER A 33 -11.95 -14.88 -3.89
C SER A 33 -12.96 -15.10 -2.76
N LEU A 34 -12.60 -15.86 -1.72
CA LEU A 34 -13.50 -16.16 -0.60
C LEU A 34 -13.77 -14.87 0.20
N PHE A 35 -14.88 -14.24 -0.11
CA PHE A 35 -15.43 -13.10 0.59
C PHE A 35 -16.84 -13.47 1.03
N GLU A 36 -16.97 -14.00 2.25
CA GLU A 36 -18.27 -14.33 2.83
C GLU A 36 -18.70 -13.20 3.78
N PRO A 37 -19.48 -12.20 3.31
CA PRO A 37 -19.88 -11.06 4.14
C PRO A 37 -20.78 -11.48 5.31
N ASP A 38 -21.53 -12.57 5.15
CA ASP A 38 -22.42 -13.14 6.16
C ASP A 38 -21.72 -14.13 7.11
N SER A 39 -20.42 -14.38 6.92
CA SER A 39 -19.65 -15.22 7.85
C SER A 39 -19.50 -14.53 9.21
N VAL A 40 -19.66 -15.28 10.30
CA VAL A 40 -19.34 -14.80 11.66
C VAL A 40 -17.82 -14.77 11.80
N ALA A 41 -17.19 -13.77 11.20
CA ALA A 41 -15.75 -13.53 11.23
C ALA A 41 -15.45 -12.31 12.09
N ASP A 42 -14.48 -12.45 13.00
CA ASP A 42 -14.02 -11.34 13.82
C ASP A 42 -13.00 -10.44 13.11
N ASP A 43 -12.49 -9.42 13.80
CA ASP A 43 -11.51 -8.48 13.24
C ASP A 43 -10.22 -9.18 12.78
N PHE A 44 -9.77 -10.22 13.50
CA PHE A 44 -8.55 -10.96 13.19
C PHE A 44 -8.76 -11.89 11.98
N ASP A 45 -9.91 -12.54 11.88
CA ASP A 45 -10.27 -13.33 10.71
C ASP A 45 -10.25 -12.48 9.44
N TRP A 46 -10.85 -11.28 9.48
CA TRP A 46 -10.83 -10.35 8.35
C TRP A 46 -9.43 -9.83 8.03
N ALA A 47 -8.65 -9.45 9.04
CA ALA A 47 -7.26 -9.04 8.82
C ALA A 47 -6.43 -10.16 8.18
N ASN A 48 -6.58 -11.41 8.63
CA ASN A 48 -5.90 -12.56 8.04
C ASN A 48 -6.33 -12.78 6.59
N ARG A 49 -7.63 -12.73 6.27
CA ARG A 49 -8.14 -12.83 4.89
C ARG A 49 -7.53 -11.75 3.99
N ILE A 50 -7.46 -10.52 4.47
CA ILE A 50 -6.85 -9.39 3.75
C ILE A 50 -5.35 -9.62 3.53
N LEU A 51 -4.62 -10.09 4.54
CA LEU A 51 -3.19 -10.38 4.42
C LEU A 51 -2.91 -11.52 3.43
N VAL A 52 -3.76 -12.55 3.41
CA VAL A 52 -3.70 -13.63 2.41
C VAL A 52 -3.94 -13.05 1.01
N TRP A 53 -4.98 -12.23 0.82
CA TRP A 53 -5.23 -11.52 -0.43
C TRP A 53 -4.04 -10.64 -0.86
N CYS A 54 -3.40 -9.92 0.07
CA CYS A 54 -2.19 -9.15 -0.20
C CYS A 54 -1.05 -10.03 -0.72
N ALA A 55 -0.88 -11.22 -0.15
CA ALA A 55 0.12 -12.18 -0.60
C ALA A 55 -0.15 -12.65 -2.04
N TYR A 56 -1.42 -12.89 -2.40
CA TYR A 56 -1.81 -13.18 -3.79
C TYR A 56 -1.55 -12.01 -4.73
N VAL A 57 -1.88 -10.77 -4.35
CA VAL A 57 -1.60 -9.56 -5.14
C VAL A 57 -0.10 -9.43 -5.41
N VAL A 58 0.74 -9.55 -4.37
CA VAL A 58 2.20 -9.45 -4.52
C VAL A 58 2.75 -10.59 -5.38
N LYS A 59 2.29 -11.84 -5.17
CA LYS A 59 2.66 -12.99 -5.99
C LYS A 59 2.29 -12.78 -7.45
N PHE A 60 1.07 -12.32 -7.73
CA PHE A 60 0.62 -12.04 -9.09
C PHE A 60 1.44 -10.92 -9.77
N CYS A 61 1.72 -9.84 -9.04
CA CYS A 61 2.40 -8.68 -9.60
C CYS A 61 3.92 -8.86 -9.78
N PHE A 62 4.57 -9.73 -8.99
CA PHE A 62 6.03 -9.85 -8.93
C PHE A 62 6.59 -11.28 -8.98
N GLY A 63 5.76 -12.32 -8.85
CA GLY A 63 6.19 -13.72 -8.69
C GLY A 63 6.94 -14.30 -9.88
N ALA A 64 6.56 -13.92 -11.11
CA ALA A 64 7.17 -14.40 -12.35
C ALA A 64 8.66 -14.03 -12.52
N ASN A 65 9.20 -13.12 -11.70
CA ASN A 65 10.60 -12.68 -11.77
C ASN A 65 11.53 -13.36 -10.75
N SER A 66 10.99 -14.18 -9.84
CA SER A 66 11.71 -14.63 -8.64
C SER A 66 12.17 -16.10 -8.68
N GLU A 67 11.65 -16.87 -9.63
CA GLU A 67 11.99 -18.28 -9.81
C GLU A 67 12.49 -18.41 -11.24
N GLY A 68 13.76 -18.80 -11.41
CA GLY A 68 14.40 -18.96 -12.74
C GLY A 68 13.77 -20.06 -13.61
N THR A 69 12.59 -20.52 -13.25
CA THR A 69 11.71 -21.39 -14.01
C THR A 69 10.77 -20.52 -14.82
N VAL A 70 11.05 -20.43 -16.13
CA VAL A 70 10.06 -19.99 -17.12
C VAL A 70 9.01 -21.10 -17.23
N GLU A 71 8.20 -21.26 -16.19
CA GLU A 71 6.88 -21.83 -16.36
C GLU A 71 6.05 -20.71 -16.97
N THR A 72 5.85 -20.79 -18.28
CA THR A 72 4.82 -20.01 -18.96
C THR A 72 3.49 -20.36 -18.29
N GLU A 73 3.14 -19.62 -17.24
CA GLU A 73 1.83 -19.72 -16.59
C GLU A 73 0.76 -19.61 -17.68
N ASP A 74 -0.13 -20.61 -17.73
CA ASP A 74 -1.23 -20.64 -18.70
C ASP A 74 -1.97 -19.28 -18.66
N PRO A 75 -2.10 -18.57 -19.80
CA PRO A 75 -2.80 -17.30 -19.87
C PRO A 75 -4.19 -17.33 -19.23
N LYS A 76 -4.87 -18.49 -19.27
CA LYS A 76 -6.17 -18.69 -18.62
C LYS A 76 -6.04 -18.65 -17.09
N ILE A 77 -5.08 -19.39 -16.52
CA ILE A 77 -4.82 -19.40 -15.07
C ILE A 77 -4.51 -17.98 -14.58
N ARG A 78 -3.69 -17.25 -15.32
CA ARG A 78 -3.35 -15.86 -14.99
C ARG A 78 -4.57 -14.92 -15.08
N ALA A 79 -5.43 -15.09 -16.07
CA ALA A 79 -6.66 -14.31 -16.18
C ALA A 79 -7.63 -14.61 -15.03
N ASP A 80 -7.74 -15.87 -14.60
CA ASP A 80 -8.61 -16.26 -13.49
C ASP A 80 -8.06 -15.78 -12.13
N GLN A 81 -6.73 -15.78 -11.93
CA GLN A 81 -6.07 -15.13 -10.79
C GLN A 81 -6.39 -13.63 -10.72
N TRP A 82 -6.28 -12.92 -11.84
CA TRP A 82 -6.59 -11.50 -11.92
C TRP A 82 -8.05 -11.22 -11.54
N LYS A 83 -8.99 -12.00 -12.10
CA LYS A 83 -10.42 -11.88 -11.75
C LYS A 83 -10.68 -12.12 -10.26
N ALA A 84 -10.02 -13.10 -9.65
CA ALA A 84 -10.18 -13.37 -8.21
C ALA A 84 -9.70 -12.19 -7.35
N ILE A 85 -8.55 -11.60 -7.71
CA ILE A 85 -8.01 -10.40 -7.04
C ILE A 85 -8.98 -9.21 -7.16
N GLU A 86 -9.48 -8.94 -8.37
CA GLU A 86 -10.45 -7.87 -8.61
C GLU A 86 -11.78 -8.12 -7.89
N ALA A 87 -12.25 -9.37 -7.85
CA ALA A 87 -13.48 -9.75 -7.16
C ALA A 87 -13.38 -9.48 -5.65
N PHE A 88 -12.28 -9.85 -5.01
CA PHE A 88 -12.08 -9.55 -3.59
C PHE A 88 -12.09 -8.04 -3.33
N GLN A 89 -11.36 -7.26 -4.13
CA GLN A 89 -11.32 -5.80 -3.99
C GLN A 89 -12.72 -5.19 -4.16
N HIS A 90 -13.45 -5.60 -5.20
CA HIS A 90 -14.81 -5.14 -5.45
C HIS A 90 -15.75 -5.49 -4.29
N ASN A 91 -15.67 -6.71 -3.77
CA ASN A 91 -16.48 -7.16 -2.65
C ASN A 91 -16.15 -6.39 -1.37
N TRP A 92 -14.87 -6.10 -1.11
CA TRP A 92 -14.49 -5.23 0.01
C TRP A 92 -15.10 -3.84 -0.13
N ASP A 93 -15.04 -3.23 -1.31
CA ASP A 93 -15.53 -1.87 -1.53
C ASP A 93 -17.06 -1.76 -1.42
N THR A 94 -17.79 -2.84 -1.70
CA THR A 94 -19.26 -2.87 -1.75
C THR A 94 -19.91 -3.50 -0.52
N HIS A 95 -19.22 -4.43 0.14
CA HIS A 95 -19.75 -5.25 1.24
C HIS A 95 -18.78 -5.26 2.44
N GLN A 96 -18.08 -4.15 2.68
CA GLN A 96 -17.19 -4.02 3.84
C GLN A 96 -17.92 -4.41 5.14
N PRO A 97 -17.31 -5.25 6.00
CA PRO A 97 -17.94 -5.67 7.25
C PRO A 97 -18.27 -4.46 8.14
N PRO A 98 -19.45 -4.40 8.79
CA PRO A 98 -19.88 -3.23 9.55
C PRO A 98 -18.91 -2.78 10.67
N HIS A 99 -18.19 -3.73 11.28
CA HIS A 99 -17.23 -3.42 12.34
C HIS A 99 -15.96 -2.71 11.83
N PHE A 100 -15.69 -2.73 10.52
CA PHE A 100 -14.63 -1.93 9.89
C PHE A 100 -15.04 -0.49 9.58
N LYS A 101 -16.27 -0.07 9.93
CA LYS A 101 -16.63 1.35 9.83
C LYS A 101 -15.85 2.16 10.88
N PRO A 102 -15.34 3.36 10.52
CA PRO A 102 -14.63 4.19 11.47
C PRO A 102 -15.57 4.63 12.60
N LEU A 103 -15.04 4.66 13.82
CA LEU A 103 -15.69 5.25 15.01
C LEU A 103 -15.81 6.77 14.87
N ALA A 104 -14.84 7.39 14.23
CA ALA A 104 -14.84 8.80 13.87
C ALA A 104 -14.09 9.00 12.55
N TYR A 105 -14.60 9.89 11.71
CA TYR A 105 -13.99 10.26 10.43
C TYR A 105 -14.02 11.78 10.27
N GLN A 106 -12.88 12.35 9.95
CA GLN A 106 -12.75 13.74 9.51
C GLN A 106 -11.92 13.76 8.23
N GLU A 107 -12.51 14.36 7.19
CA GLU A 107 -11.83 14.58 5.91
C GLU A 107 -10.66 15.55 6.07
N ARG A 108 -9.65 15.44 5.20
CA ARG A 108 -8.55 16.41 5.20
C ARG A 108 -9.06 17.83 4.92
N ASN A 109 -8.44 18.82 5.53
CA ASN A 109 -8.68 20.24 5.28
C ASN A 109 -7.36 21.00 5.03
N PRO A 110 -6.89 21.05 3.77
CA PRO A 110 -5.68 21.77 3.40
C PRO A 110 -5.70 23.26 3.75
N GLU A 111 -6.87 23.91 3.81
CA GLU A 111 -6.99 25.33 4.19
C GLU A 111 -6.63 25.56 5.66
N MET A 112 -6.80 24.53 6.50
CA MET A 112 -6.42 24.53 7.91
C MET A 112 -5.06 23.86 8.17
N GLY A 113 -4.35 23.43 7.13
CA GLY A 113 -3.09 22.68 7.26
C GLY A 113 -3.27 21.21 7.67
N GLU A 114 -4.49 20.68 7.60
CA GLU A 114 -4.82 19.28 7.88
C GLU A 114 -4.74 18.47 6.58
N TYR A 115 -3.57 17.93 6.26
CA TYR A 115 -3.31 17.30 4.95
C TYR A 115 -3.64 15.81 4.86
N PHE A 116 -3.87 15.15 6.00
CA PHE A 116 -4.28 13.75 6.09
C PHE A 116 -5.64 13.65 6.78
N PRO A 117 -6.48 12.67 6.41
CA PRO A 117 -7.74 12.45 7.11
C PRO A 117 -7.47 11.92 8.53
N THR A 118 -8.39 12.20 9.45
CA THR A 118 -8.40 11.56 10.78
C THR A 118 -9.42 10.43 10.77
N VAL A 119 -8.98 9.22 11.09
CA VAL A 119 -9.79 8.00 10.97
C VAL A 119 -9.57 7.12 12.20
N TRP A 120 -10.57 7.02 13.06
CA TRP A 120 -10.46 6.26 14.31
C TRP A 120 -11.14 4.91 14.15
N HIS A 121 -10.43 3.84 14.48
CA HIS A 121 -10.93 2.47 14.47
C HIS A 121 -10.91 1.87 15.88
N ALA A 122 -11.62 0.76 16.07
CA ALA A 122 -11.77 0.15 17.38
C ALA A 122 -10.48 -0.50 17.89
N ASN A 123 -9.60 -0.95 17.00
CA ASN A 123 -8.35 -1.60 17.33
C ASN A 123 -7.32 -1.55 16.19
N ASP A 124 -6.08 -1.91 16.53
CA ASP A 124 -4.93 -1.88 15.62
C ASP A 124 -5.04 -2.90 14.48
N CYS A 125 -5.74 -4.02 14.70
CA CYS A 125 -5.93 -5.06 13.69
C CYS A 125 -6.74 -4.54 12.49
N GLN A 126 -7.80 -3.76 12.77
CA GLN A 126 -8.58 -3.09 11.74
C GLN A 126 -7.74 -2.08 10.95
N VAL A 127 -6.94 -1.29 11.65
CA VAL A 127 -6.02 -0.30 11.05
C VAL A 127 -5.02 -0.99 10.13
N LEU A 128 -4.39 -2.07 10.60
CA LEU A 128 -3.46 -2.88 9.82
C LEU A 128 -4.11 -3.37 8.54
N ALA A 129 -5.30 -3.98 8.63
CA ALA A 129 -5.95 -4.54 7.45
C ALA A 129 -6.31 -3.45 6.42
N LEU A 130 -6.84 -2.31 6.88
CA LEU A 130 -7.18 -1.18 6.01
C LEU A 130 -5.94 -0.58 5.31
N GLN A 131 -4.82 -0.43 6.02
CA GLN A 131 -3.58 0.05 5.41
C GLN A 131 -3.05 -0.92 4.35
N HIS A 132 -3.18 -2.23 4.58
CA HIS A 132 -2.76 -3.25 3.62
C HIS A 132 -3.64 -3.24 2.36
N ILE A 133 -4.94 -2.97 2.49
CA ILE A 133 -5.82 -2.76 1.32
C ILE A 133 -5.36 -1.57 0.47
N GLU A 134 -5.10 -0.42 1.09
CA GLU A 134 -4.63 0.76 0.34
C GLU A 134 -3.24 0.53 -0.29
N LEU A 135 -2.34 -0.21 0.37
CA LEU A 135 -1.06 -0.61 -0.22
C LEU A 135 -1.23 -1.51 -1.44
N MET A 136 -2.17 -2.46 -1.40
CA MET A 136 -2.42 -3.30 -2.56
C MET A 136 -3.10 -2.55 -3.70
N ARG A 137 -3.95 -1.55 -3.40
CA ARG A 137 -4.46 -0.63 -4.43
C ARG A 137 -3.34 0.11 -5.15
N ILE A 138 -2.32 0.58 -4.41
CA ILE A 138 -1.10 1.15 -5.00
C ILE A 138 -0.42 0.13 -5.93
N VAL A 139 -0.19 -1.10 -5.46
CA VAL A 139 0.49 -2.15 -6.23
C VAL A 139 -0.28 -2.48 -7.52
N LEU A 140 -1.60 -2.68 -7.41
CA LEU A 140 -2.48 -3.01 -8.53
C LEU A 140 -2.57 -1.88 -9.54
N ALA A 141 -2.68 -0.63 -9.10
CA ALA A 141 -2.70 0.54 -9.99
C ALA A 141 -1.40 0.64 -10.81
N VAL A 142 -0.24 0.46 -10.17
CA VAL A 142 1.05 0.46 -10.86
C VAL A 142 1.18 -0.73 -11.82
N HIS A 143 0.71 -1.93 -11.42
CA HIS A 143 0.74 -3.11 -12.28
C HIS A 143 -0.14 -2.93 -13.53
N GLY A 144 -1.39 -2.49 -13.36
CA GLY A 144 -2.32 -2.23 -14.46
C GLY A 144 -1.81 -1.15 -15.41
N ALA A 145 -1.18 -0.10 -14.87
CA ALA A 145 -0.61 0.97 -15.68
C ALA A 145 0.51 0.48 -16.60
N LYS A 146 1.40 -0.42 -16.15
CA LYS A 146 2.49 -0.97 -16.99
C LYS A 146 1.98 -1.60 -18.28
N ASN A 147 0.75 -2.12 -18.28
CA ASN A 147 0.17 -2.85 -19.40
C ASN A 147 -0.55 -1.95 -20.43
N LYS A 148 -0.72 -0.64 -20.18
CA LYS A 148 -1.66 0.23 -20.94
C LYS A 148 -1.09 1.58 -21.46
N ARG A 149 0.25 1.77 -21.55
CA ARG A 149 0.86 3.13 -21.64
C ARG A 149 1.07 3.75 -23.04
N LEU A 150 0.50 3.21 -24.11
CA LEU A 150 0.74 3.73 -25.47
C LEU A 150 -0.54 4.32 -26.07
N GLY A 151 -0.49 5.58 -26.52
CA GLY A 151 -1.55 6.22 -27.30
C GLY A 151 -2.02 7.59 -26.81
N ILE A 152 -3.00 8.14 -27.52
CA ILE A 152 -3.71 9.37 -27.16
C ILE A 152 -4.43 9.12 -25.82
N GLY A 153 -4.17 9.95 -24.81
CA GLY A 153 -4.71 9.79 -23.45
C GLY A 153 -3.73 9.22 -22.42
N ALA A 154 -2.51 8.83 -22.81
CA ALA A 154 -1.50 8.31 -21.87
C ALA A 154 -1.16 9.30 -20.74
N GLN A 155 -1.13 10.60 -21.02
CA GLN A 155 -0.90 11.63 -20.00
C GLN A 155 -2.04 11.70 -18.98
N ALA A 156 -3.29 11.73 -19.44
CA ALA A 156 -4.46 11.72 -18.57
C ALA A 156 -4.50 10.45 -17.71
N ALA A 157 -4.19 9.29 -18.30
CA ALA A 157 -4.09 8.02 -17.56
C ALA A 157 -2.99 8.05 -16.49
N ASN A 158 -1.84 8.68 -16.76
CA ASN A 158 -0.79 8.86 -15.76
C ASN A 158 -1.23 9.80 -14.62
N GLN A 159 -1.99 10.87 -14.92
CA GLN A 159 -2.51 11.76 -13.88
C GLN A 159 -3.50 11.04 -12.95
N VAL A 160 -4.39 10.23 -13.52
CA VAL A 160 -5.33 9.38 -12.75
C VAL A 160 -4.56 8.40 -11.87
N LEU A 161 -3.54 7.72 -12.43
CA LEU A 161 -2.68 6.84 -11.65
C LEU A 161 -2.03 7.60 -10.48
N GLU A 162 -1.38 8.73 -10.74
CA GLU A 162 -0.72 9.51 -9.70
C GLU A 162 -1.70 9.95 -8.61
N GLU A 163 -2.95 10.30 -8.94
CA GLU A 163 -3.95 10.63 -7.93
C GLU A 163 -4.34 9.42 -7.09
N THR A 164 -4.58 8.26 -7.69
CA THR A 164 -4.83 7.01 -6.94
C THR A 164 -3.69 6.70 -5.95
N LEU A 165 -2.44 6.92 -6.37
CA LEU A 165 -1.27 6.72 -5.51
C LEU A 165 -1.25 7.72 -4.34
N ARG A 166 -1.53 9.00 -4.60
CA ARG A 166 -1.61 10.03 -3.56
C ARG A 166 -2.76 9.75 -2.58
N GLU A 167 -3.97 9.49 -3.07
CA GLU A 167 -5.15 9.19 -2.24
C GLU A 167 -4.92 8.01 -1.32
N SER A 168 -4.42 6.89 -1.85
CA SER A 168 -4.12 5.69 -1.06
C SER A 168 -3.06 6.02 0.02
N THR A 169 -2.00 6.75 -0.35
CA THR A 169 -0.96 7.16 0.60
C THR A 169 -1.49 8.07 1.71
N ARG A 170 -2.38 9.02 1.38
CA ARG A 170 -3.04 9.90 2.38
C ARG A 170 -3.85 9.09 3.37
N LYS A 171 -4.65 8.12 2.90
CA LYS A 171 -5.43 7.24 3.78
C LYS A 171 -4.55 6.42 4.71
N ILE A 172 -3.47 5.82 4.17
CA ILE A 172 -2.52 5.05 4.98
C ILE A 172 -1.88 5.93 6.08
N CYS A 173 -1.49 7.17 5.73
CA CYS A 173 -0.93 8.12 6.70
C CYS A 173 -1.97 8.57 7.73
N GLY A 174 -3.21 8.84 7.32
CA GLY A 174 -4.30 9.24 8.22
C GLY A 174 -4.65 8.15 9.24
N LEU A 175 -4.70 6.89 8.79
CA LEU A 175 -4.84 5.71 9.65
C LEU A 175 -3.70 5.62 10.68
N ALA A 176 -2.45 5.82 10.24
CA ALA A 176 -1.29 5.77 11.13
C ALA A 176 -1.25 6.91 12.15
N ILE A 177 -1.51 8.15 11.73
CA ILE A 177 -1.50 9.32 12.63
C ILE A 177 -2.59 9.19 13.71
N SER A 178 -3.75 8.69 13.32
CA SER A 178 -4.87 8.40 14.23
C SER A 178 -4.51 7.29 15.23
N ASN A 179 -3.52 6.45 14.90
CA ASN A 179 -3.02 5.37 15.75
C ASN A 179 -1.51 5.45 16.05
N ARG A 180 -0.96 6.65 16.23
CA ARG A 180 0.50 6.91 16.23
C ARG A 180 1.34 6.11 17.24
N LYS A 181 0.73 5.52 18.27
CA LYS A 181 1.42 4.67 19.26
C LYS A 181 1.68 3.26 18.73
N ASP A 182 0.92 2.81 17.73
CA ASP A 182 1.10 1.52 17.09
C ASP A 182 2.25 1.59 16.07
N GLN A 183 3.35 0.92 16.40
CA GLN A 183 4.56 0.91 15.57
C GLN A 183 4.32 0.28 14.19
N PRO A 184 3.68 -0.91 14.05
CA PRO A 184 3.33 -1.48 12.76
C PRO A 184 2.58 -0.52 11.84
N SER A 185 1.58 0.21 12.33
CA SER A 185 0.81 1.14 11.52
C SER A 185 1.66 2.31 11.01
N MET A 186 2.50 2.89 11.88
CA MET A 186 3.41 3.97 11.52
C MET A 186 4.46 3.52 10.50
N VAL A 187 5.06 2.34 10.69
CA VAL A 187 6.04 1.78 9.74
C VAL A 187 5.39 1.48 8.39
N THR A 188 4.18 0.93 8.38
CA THR A 188 3.42 0.63 7.17
C THR A 188 3.13 1.90 6.36
N ALA A 189 2.75 2.99 7.03
CA ALA A 189 2.61 4.30 6.40
C ALA A 189 3.94 4.86 5.89
N GLY A 190 5.04 4.69 6.63
CA GLY A 190 6.39 5.04 6.15
C GLY A 190 6.79 4.29 4.87
N VAL A 191 6.39 3.02 4.73
CA VAL A 191 6.56 2.26 3.49
C VAL A 191 5.72 2.87 2.37
N GLY A 192 4.44 3.17 2.60
CA GLY A 192 3.58 3.85 1.63
C GLY A 192 4.17 5.18 1.14
N VAL A 193 4.66 6.01 2.06
CA VAL A 193 5.36 7.27 1.75
C VAL A 193 6.65 7.02 0.95
N SER A 194 7.44 6.00 1.29
CA SER A 194 8.66 5.67 0.56
C SER A 194 8.38 5.25 -0.89
N LEU A 195 7.23 4.61 -1.13
CA LEU A 195 6.80 4.17 -2.45
C LEU A 195 6.22 5.32 -3.27
N CYS A 196 5.34 6.13 -2.69
CA CYS A 196 4.45 7.03 -3.43
C CYS A 196 4.60 8.50 -3.05
N GLY A 197 5.43 8.83 -2.05
CA GLY A 197 5.63 10.19 -1.56
C GLY A 197 6.11 11.17 -2.63
N GLU A 198 6.81 10.70 -3.67
CA GLU A 198 7.29 11.56 -4.76
C GLU A 198 6.14 12.20 -5.56
N TYR A 199 4.95 11.59 -5.55
CA TYR A 199 3.81 12.07 -6.33
C TYR A 199 3.05 13.23 -5.69
N PHE A 200 3.34 13.59 -4.43
CA PHE A 200 2.75 14.76 -3.78
C PHE A 200 3.24 16.07 -4.42
N ARG A 201 2.29 16.94 -4.78
CA ARG A 201 2.56 18.19 -5.52
C ARG A 201 2.40 19.44 -4.67
N ASP A 202 1.45 19.42 -3.73
CA ASP A 202 1.21 20.54 -2.82
C ASP A 202 2.34 20.64 -1.78
N GLU A 203 2.90 21.84 -1.60
CA GLU A 203 4.01 22.06 -0.67
C GLU A 203 3.61 21.80 0.79
N GLY A 204 2.35 22.06 1.13
CA GLY A 204 1.80 21.78 2.45
C GLY A 204 1.73 20.28 2.73
N GLU A 205 1.24 19.50 1.77
CA GLU A 205 1.27 18.04 1.84
C GLU A 205 2.69 17.50 1.93
N GLN A 206 3.64 18.05 1.16
CA GLN A 206 5.04 17.66 1.24
C GLN A 206 5.63 17.91 2.63
N LYS A 207 5.31 19.06 3.25
CA LYS A 207 5.70 19.35 4.64
C LYS A 207 5.04 18.39 5.63
N ALA A 208 3.77 18.05 5.43
CA ALA A 208 3.05 17.09 6.27
C ALA A 208 3.67 15.68 6.16
N VAL A 209 4.07 15.24 4.95
CA VAL A 209 4.80 13.98 4.73
C VAL A 209 6.14 13.99 5.49
N VAL A 210 6.91 15.08 5.42
CA VAL A 210 8.16 15.20 6.17
C VAL A 210 7.91 15.15 7.68
N SER A 211 6.90 15.84 8.19
CA SER A 211 6.51 15.81 9.60
C SER A 211 6.07 14.41 10.04
N PHE A 212 5.36 13.67 9.18
CA PHE A 212 5.00 12.29 9.44
C PHE A 212 6.24 11.39 9.57
N MET A 213 7.23 11.54 8.68
CA MET A 213 8.47 10.76 8.73
C MET A 213 9.30 11.10 9.99
N ASP A 214 9.36 12.37 10.38
CA ASP A 214 9.98 12.80 11.64
C ASP A 214 9.28 12.18 12.86
N MET A 215 7.94 12.14 12.87
CA MET A 215 7.18 11.45 13.91
C MET A 215 7.51 9.95 13.98
N LEU A 216 7.61 9.28 12.84
CA LEU A 216 7.99 7.88 12.75
C LEU A 216 9.42 7.64 13.29
N GLU A 217 10.38 8.51 12.97
CA GLU A 217 11.76 8.41 13.46
C GLU A 217 11.86 8.67 14.96
N THR A 218 11.21 9.72 15.45
CA THR A 218 11.26 10.12 16.86
C THR A 218 10.52 9.16 17.78
N MET A 219 9.34 8.68 17.39
CA MET A 219 8.53 7.80 18.23
C MET A 219 8.96 6.33 18.18
N HIS A 220 9.43 5.86 17.02
CA HIS A 220 9.64 4.42 16.77
C HIS A 220 11.07 4.08 16.35
N ALA A 221 12.00 5.04 16.40
CA ALA A 221 13.41 4.88 16.03
C ALA A 221 13.61 4.29 14.61
N TRP A 222 12.64 4.51 13.72
CA TRP A 222 12.71 4.01 12.35
C TRP A 222 13.49 5.01 11.47
N PRO A 223 14.54 4.58 10.76
CA PRO A 223 15.41 5.51 10.03
C PRO A 223 14.69 6.08 8.80
N THR A 224 14.44 7.39 8.78
CA THR A 224 13.70 8.06 7.69
C THR A 224 14.52 9.02 6.85
N SER A 225 15.69 9.47 7.33
CA SER A 225 16.43 10.58 6.72
C SER A 225 16.72 10.37 5.23
N SER A 226 17.14 9.15 4.84
CA SER A 226 17.44 8.84 3.43
C SER A 226 16.21 8.90 2.51
N VAL A 227 15.04 8.56 3.02
CA VAL A 227 13.77 8.68 2.29
C VAL A 227 13.38 10.14 2.15
N VAL A 228 13.47 10.92 3.24
CA VAL A 228 13.17 12.35 3.24
C VAL A 228 14.05 13.12 2.25
N ASP A 229 15.35 12.87 2.22
CA ASP A 229 16.28 13.50 1.28
C ASP A 229 15.94 13.17 -0.18
N ALA A 230 15.60 11.90 -0.44
CA ALA A 230 15.19 11.45 -1.77
C ALA A 230 13.87 12.11 -2.22
N LEU A 231 12.91 12.29 -1.30
CA LEU A 231 11.64 12.95 -1.57
C LEU A 231 11.84 14.43 -1.88
N ARG A 232 12.60 15.16 -1.05
CA ARG A 232 12.94 16.57 -1.29
C ARG A 232 13.61 16.79 -2.64
N THR A 233 14.53 15.88 -2.99
CA THR A 233 15.19 15.91 -4.31
C THR A 233 14.14 15.73 -5.43
N ALA A 234 13.28 14.72 -5.33
CA ALA A 234 12.24 14.46 -6.33
C ALA A 234 11.29 15.67 -6.49
N TRP A 235 10.78 16.24 -5.40
CA TRP A 235 9.88 17.38 -5.45
C TRP A 235 10.53 18.61 -6.08
N SER A 236 11.82 18.88 -5.82
CA SER A 236 12.54 20.00 -6.43
C SER A 236 12.67 19.91 -7.96
N THR A 237 12.63 18.70 -8.51
CA THR A 237 12.66 18.50 -9.97
C THR A 237 11.32 18.83 -10.62
N HIS A 238 10.22 18.72 -9.87
CA HIS A 238 8.88 19.03 -10.36
C HIS A 238 8.60 20.53 -10.48
N THR A 239 9.21 21.35 -9.62
CA THR A 239 9.04 22.82 -9.61
C THR A 239 9.78 23.53 -10.74
N LYS A 240 10.68 22.85 -11.45
CA LYS A 240 11.53 23.43 -12.50
C LYS A 240 10.95 23.35 -13.93
N VAL A 241 9.68 22.95 -14.07
CA VAL A 241 8.99 22.81 -15.37
C VAL A 241 7.89 23.87 -15.49
#